data_AF-A0AA51X7C4-F1
#
_entry.id   AF-A0AA51X7C4-F1
#
_cell.length_a   1.000
_cell.length_b   1.000
_cell.length_c   1.000
_cell.angle_alpha   90.00
_cell.angle_beta   90.00
_cell.angle_gamma   90.00
#
_symmetry.space_group_name_H-M   'P 1'
#
loop_
_entity.id
_entity.type
_entity.pdbx_description
1 polymer ?
#
loop_
_entity_poly.entity_id
_entity_poly.type
_entity_poly.pdbx_seq_one_letter_code
_entity_poly.pdbx_strand_id
1 'polypeptide(L)'
;MEWFERLADKYNLFACEQDMGITNANGDRLDEYIDIFLNHQAEDKWEWEELADLVFESANEIMLDGELSIEQTERIKLIVLEHKDKYPNQFKYWINFSNETDYPIKKLVKLGIVK
;
A
#
# COMPACT_ATOMS: atom_id res chain seq x y z
N MET A 1 -23.65 5.69 1.31
CA MET A 1 -22.38 5.54 2.03
C MET A 1 -21.32 5.54 0.97
N GLU A 2 -20.45 6.52 0.98
CA GLU A 2 -19.36 6.65 0.01
C GLU A 2 -18.40 5.46 0.13
N TRP A 3 -17.60 5.18 -0.89
CA TRP A 3 -16.70 4.01 -0.89
C TRP A 3 -15.69 4.06 0.28
N PHE A 4 -15.14 5.24 0.59
CA PHE A 4 -14.16 5.41 1.67
C PHE A 4 -14.77 5.19 3.05
N GLU A 5 -16.04 5.57 3.26
CA GLU A 5 -16.76 5.30 4.50
C GLU A 5 -16.97 3.79 4.70
N ARG A 6 -17.35 3.07 3.64
CA ARG A 6 -17.53 1.61 3.68
C ARG A 6 -16.22 0.90 3.96
N LEU A 7 -15.14 1.33 3.29
CA LEU A 7 -13.82 0.74 3.43
C LEU A 7 -13.27 0.96 4.84
N ALA A 8 -13.43 2.18 5.36
CA ALA A 8 -13.02 2.54 6.71
C ALA A 8 -13.78 1.77 7.79
N ASP A 9 -15.10 1.65 7.67
CA ASP A 9 -15.91 0.86 8.60
C ASP A 9 -15.51 -0.62 8.58
N LYS A 10 -15.31 -1.18 7.38
CA LYS A 10 -14.97 -2.60 7.19
C LYS A 10 -13.61 -2.98 7.80
N TYR A 11 -12.63 -2.10 7.72
CA TYR A 11 -11.24 -2.39 8.11
C TYR A 11 -10.75 -1.60 9.33
N ASN A 12 -11.69 -0.96 10.05
CA ASN A 12 -11.42 -0.15 11.22
C ASN A 12 -10.32 0.91 10.94
N LEU A 13 -10.58 1.73 9.93
CA LEU A 13 -9.75 2.85 9.52
C LEU A 13 -10.49 4.17 9.83
N PHE A 14 -9.76 5.27 9.86
CA PHE A 14 -10.32 6.60 9.84
C PHE A 14 -10.83 6.94 8.43
N ALA A 15 -12.12 7.28 8.33
CA ALA A 15 -12.74 7.66 7.07
C ALA A 15 -12.28 9.05 6.62
N CYS A 16 -11.59 9.11 5.49
CA CYS A 16 -11.29 10.36 4.79
C CYS A 16 -11.30 10.15 3.27
N GLU A 17 -11.64 11.20 2.54
CA GLU A 17 -11.82 11.15 1.08
C GLU A 17 -10.49 11.15 0.32
N GLN A 18 -9.46 11.80 0.87
CA GLN A 18 -8.15 11.94 0.26
C GLN A 18 -7.08 11.34 1.16
N ASP A 19 -6.06 10.77 0.53
CA ASP A 19 -4.87 10.21 1.18
C ASP A 19 -5.23 9.26 2.33
N MET A 20 -6.30 8.48 2.15
CA MET A 20 -6.82 7.58 3.17
C MET A 20 -5.81 6.48 3.51
N GLY A 21 -5.14 5.93 2.50
CA GLY A 21 -4.08 4.96 2.68
C GLY A 21 -2.93 5.51 3.51
N ILE A 22 -2.46 6.72 3.19
CA ILE A 22 -1.35 7.39 3.89
C ILE A 22 -1.78 7.76 5.33
N THR A 23 -2.97 8.33 5.51
CA THR A 23 -3.47 8.78 6.82
C THR A 23 -3.66 7.63 7.80
N ASN A 24 -3.97 6.43 7.30
CA ASN A 24 -4.19 5.23 8.10
C ASN A 24 -3.00 4.28 8.14
N ALA A 25 -1.88 4.67 7.55
CA ALA A 25 -0.65 3.90 7.58
C ALA A 25 -0.24 3.60 9.02
N ASN A 26 0.20 2.36 9.23
CA ASN A 26 0.66 1.87 10.52
C ASN A 26 1.50 0.61 10.32
N GLY A 27 2.80 0.71 10.53
CA GLY A 27 3.73 -0.41 10.46
C GLY A 27 3.32 -1.62 11.31
N ASP A 28 2.76 -1.43 12.49
CA ASP A 28 2.32 -2.53 13.37
C ASP A 28 1.17 -3.37 12.77
N ARG A 29 0.43 -2.81 11.81
CA ARG A 29 -0.68 -3.46 11.11
C ARG A 29 -0.33 -3.91 9.69
N LEU A 30 0.94 -3.85 9.28
CA LEU A 30 1.33 -4.15 7.90
C LEU A 30 0.83 -5.51 7.40
N ASP A 31 0.98 -6.58 8.19
CA ASP A 31 0.56 -7.92 7.76
C ASP A 31 -0.95 -8.01 7.52
N GLU A 32 -1.74 -7.29 8.32
CA GLU A 32 -3.19 -7.15 8.15
C GLU A 32 -3.50 -6.39 6.85
N TYR A 33 -2.81 -5.27 6.59
CA TYR A 33 -3.04 -4.45 5.40
C TYR A 33 -2.67 -5.17 4.11
N ILE A 34 -1.60 -5.97 4.12
CA ILE A 34 -1.25 -6.86 3.01
C ILE A 34 -2.37 -7.89 2.78
N ASP A 35 -2.90 -8.50 3.84
CA ASP A 35 -4.01 -9.46 3.71
C ASP A 35 -5.28 -8.80 3.17
N ILE A 36 -5.58 -7.58 3.64
CA ILE A 36 -6.68 -6.78 3.12
C ILE A 36 -6.49 -6.60 1.62
N PHE A 37 -5.35 -6.07 1.17
CA PHE A 37 -5.09 -5.86 -0.24
C PHE A 37 -5.26 -7.15 -1.07
N LEU A 38 -4.62 -8.24 -0.67
CA LEU A 38 -4.62 -9.49 -1.45
C LEU A 38 -6.02 -10.13 -1.55
N ASN A 39 -6.88 -9.94 -0.55
CA ASN A 39 -8.21 -10.54 -0.51
C ASN A 39 -9.34 -9.57 -0.88
N HIS A 40 -9.03 -8.29 -1.10
CA HIS A 40 -10.04 -7.27 -1.36
C HIS A 40 -10.70 -7.45 -2.75
N GLN A 41 -11.97 -7.10 -2.84
CA GLN A 41 -12.74 -7.06 -4.08
C GLN A 41 -13.32 -5.66 -4.16
N ALA A 42 -12.62 -4.78 -4.87
CA ALA A 42 -12.99 -3.37 -4.94
C ALA A 42 -14.30 -3.15 -5.69
N GLU A 43 -15.12 -2.26 -5.17
CA GLU A 43 -16.34 -1.77 -5.80
C GLU A 43 -16.07 -0.45 -6.54
N ASP A 44 -15.05 0.30 -6.10
CA ASP A 44 -14.52 1.48 -6.76
C ASP A 44 -13.01 1.30 -7.06
N LYS A 45 -12.56 1.79 -8.22
CA LYS A 45 -11.14 1.72 -8.62
C LYS A 45 -10.21 2.42 -7.63
N TRP A 46 -10.68 3.46 -6.94
CA TRP A 46 -9.88 4.22 -5.97
C TRP A 46 -9.59 3.41 -4.70
N GLU A 47 -10.39 2.38 -4.39
CA GLU A 47 -10.09 1.50 -3.26
C GLU A 47 -8.74 0.80 -3.43
N TRP A 48 -8.41 0.35 -4.65
CA TRP A 48 -7.11 -0.28 -4.92
C TRP A 48 -5.94 0.69 -4.77
N GLU A 49 -6.13 1.94 -5.19
CA GLU A 49 -5.14 3.00 -5.08
C GLU A 49 -4.85 3.30 -3.59
N GLU A 50 -5.89 3.50 -2.79
CA GLU A 50 -5.75 3.78 -1.35
C GLU A 50 -5.21 2.57 -0.56
N LEU A 51 -5.63 1.34 -0.89
CA LEU A 51 -5.10 0.15 -0.25
C LEU A 51 -3.62 -0.09 -0.60
N ALA A 52 -3.19 0.28 -1.81
CA ALA A 52 -1.77 0.23 -2.17
C ALA A 52 -0.96 1.23 -1.34
N ASP A 53 -1.44 2.47 -1.20
CA ASP A 53 -0.79 3.47 -0.34
C ASP A 53 -0.75 3.01 1.12
N LEU A 54 -1.83 2.42 1.63
CA LEU A 54 -1.89 1.89 2.99
C LEU A 54 -0.79 0.84 3.22
N VAL A 55 -0.59 -0.08 2.28
CA VAL A 55 0.47 -1.10 2.36
C VAL A 55 1.85 -0.46 2.25
N PHE A 56 2.07 0.41 1.27
CA PHE A 56 3.41 0.95 1.00
C PHE A 56 3.88 1.95 2.05
N GLU A 57 3.02 2.84 2.53
CA GLU A 57 3.35 3.77 3.59
C GLU A 57 3.62 3.02 4.90
N SER A 58 2.78 2.04 5.26
CA SER A 58 3.02 1.21 6.45
C SER A 58 4.32 0.41 6.37
N ALA A 59 4.64 -0.14 5.20
CA ALA A 59 5.91 -0.82 4.98
C ALA A 59 7.10 0.14 5.05
N ASN A 60 6.92 1.38 4.57
CA ASN A 60 7.93 2.42 4.66
C ASN A 60 8.27 2.77 6.10
N GLU A 61 7.26 2.91 6.97
CA GLU A 61 7.46 3.16 8.41
C GLU A 61 8.37 2.08 9.04
N ILE A 62 8.08 0.79 8.80
CA ILE A 62 8.94 -0.30 9.30
C ILE A 62 10.36 -0.18 8.75
N MET A 63 10.51 0.13 7.46
CA MET A 63 11.82 0.22 6.80
C MET A 63 12.65 1.44 7.21
N LEU A 64 12.03 2.49 7.77
CA LEU A 64 12.75 3.64 8.32
C LEU A 64 13.43 3.29 9.65
N ASP A 65 12.78 2.49 10.48
CA ASP A 65 13.26 2.11 11.81
C ASP A 65 13.92 0.73 11.88
N GLY A 66 13.81 -0.07 10.80
CA GLY A 66 14.32 -1.43 10.75
C GLY A 66 14.23 -2.09 9.38
N GLU A 67 14.02 -3.40 9.38
CA GLU A 67 13.90 -4.21 8.16
C GLU A 67 12.58 -4.98 8.17
N LEU A 68 11.95 -5.08 7.00
CA LEU A 68 10.83 -6.00 6.80
C LEU A 68 11.29 -7.44 7.00
N SER A 69 10.42 -8.27 7.53
CA SER A 69 10.65 -9.71 7.51
C SER A 69 10.72 -10.24 6.07
N ILE A 70 11.32 -11.42 5.91
CA ILE A 70 11.37 -12.12 4.61
C ILE A 70 9.94 -12.34 4.08
N GLU A 71 9.01 -12.73 4.95
CA GLU A 71 7.63 -12.99 4.57
C GLU A 71 6.89 -11.73 4.10
N GLN A 72 7.00 -10.63 4.85
CA GLN A 72 6.44 -9.33 4.46
C GLN A 72 7.01 -8.86 3.11
N THR A 73 8.33 -9.02 2.93
CA THR A 73 9.00 -8.67 1.68
C THR A 73 8.44 -9.46 0.49
N GLU A 74 8.29 -10.78 0.62
CA GLU A 74 7.75 -11.61 -0.47
C GLU A 74 6.28 -11.30 -0.76
N ARG A 75 5.46 -11.01 0.26
CA ARG A 75 4.05 -10.64 0.05
C ARG A 75 3.90 -9.24 -0.58
N ILE A 76 4.76 -8.28 -0.25
CA ILE A 76 4.80 -6.97 -0.93
C ILE A 76 5.26 -7.13 -2.38
N LYS A 77 6.26 -7.99 -2.64
CA LYS A 77 6.67 -8.31 -4.02
C LYS A 77 5.51 -8.89 -4.83
N LEU A 78 4.70 -9.77 -4.24
CA LEU A 78 3.51 -10.31 -4.90
C LEU A 78 2.56 -9.18 -5.35
N ILE A 79 2.26 -8.24 -4.46
CA ILE A 79 1.45 -7.05 -4.77
C ILE A 79 2.05 -6.26 -5.94
N VAL A 80 3.34 -5.94 -5.85
CA VAL A 80 4.04 -5.11 -6.84
C VAL A 80 4.20 -5.79 -8.21
N LEU A 81 4.43 -7.09 -8.24
CA LEU A 81 4.71 -7.82 -9.47
C LEU A 81 3.42 -8.25 -10.18
N GLU A 82 2.42 -8.70 -9.43
CA GLU A 82 1.21 -9.34 -9.97
C GLU A 82 -0.04 -8.46 -9.93
N HIS A 83 -0.05 -7.38 -9.12
CA HIS A 83 -1.25 -6.57 -8.90
C HIS A 83 -1.11 -5.08 -9.24
N LYS A 84 0.06 -4.61 -9.71
CA LYS A 84 0.30 -3.20 -10.08
C LYS A 84 -0.71 -2.59 -11.05
N ASP A 85 -1.33 -3.40 -11.90
CA ASP A 85 -2.35 -2.94 -12.85
C ASP A 85 -3.67 -2.52 -12.17
N LYS A 86 -3.88 -2.90 -10.91
CA LYS A 86 -5.04 -2.47 -10.11
C LYS A 86 -4.90 -1.05 -9.57
N TYR A 87 -3.67 -0.58 -9.35
CA TYR A 87 -3.36 0.74 -8.77
C TYR A 87 -2.32 1.51 -9.61
N PRO A 88 -2.59 1.75 -10.91
CA PRO A 88 -1.61 2.31 -11.82
C PRO A 88 -1.18 3.74 -11.44
N ASN A 89 -2.05 4.52 -10.77
CA ASN A 89 -1.70 5.87 -10.37
C ASN A 89 -0.73 5.85 -9.20
N GLN A 90 -1.00 5.04 -8.17
CA GLN A 90 -0.13 5.03 -6.99
C GLN A 90 1.17 4.31 -7.29
N PHE A 91 1.14 3.26 -8.12
CA PHE A 91 2.36 2.64 -8.60
C PHE A 91 3.29 3.67 -9.28
N LYS A 92 2.72 4.52 -10.15
CA LYS A 92 3.48 5.59 -10.81
C LYS A 92 3.95 6.67 -9.82
N TYR A 93 3.10 7.05 -8.85
CA TYR A 93 3.46 8.00 -7.81
C TYR A 93 4.70 7.53 -7.04
N TRP A 94 4.64 6.31 -6.48
CA TRP A 94 5.70 5.72 -5.66
C TRP A 94 7.01 5.53 -6.44
N ILE A 95 6.96 5.18 -7.72
CA ILE A 95 8.17 5.10 -8.56
C ILE A 95 8.82 6.46 -8.80
N ASN A 96 8.01 7.51 -8.97
CA ASN A 96 8.50 8.84 -9.30
C ASN A 96 8.85 9.69 -8.07
N PHE A 97 8.43 9.28 -6.88
CA PHE A 97 8.70 10.00 -5.62
C PHE A 97 10.21 10.11 -5.35
N SER A 98 10.72 11.30 -5.02
CA SER A 98 12.12 11.66 -5.37
C SER A 98 13.22 11.21 -4.40
N ASN A 99 12.94 10.68 -3.21
CA ASN A 99 14.00 10.31 -2.25
C ASN A 99 13.88 8.87 -1.72
N GLU A 100 14.84 8.00 -2.06
CA GLU A 100 14.94 6.63 -1.51
C GLU A 100 15.43 6.60 -0.06
N THR A 101 15.95 7.71 0.45
CA THR A 101 16.39 7.83 1.84
C THR A 101 15.19 7.98 2.78
N ASP A 102 14.22 8.81 2.40
CA ASP A 102 13.01 9.04 3.19
C ASP A 102 11.92 7.99 2.88
N TYR A 103 12.01 7.36 1.71
CA TYR A 103 11.07 6.33 1.26
C TYR A 103 11.79 5.06 0.77
N PRO A 104 12.44 4.29 1.65
CA PRO A 104 13.12 3.04 1.30
C PRO A 104 12.22 2.00 0.62
N ILE A 105 10.90 2.00 0.86
CA ILE A 105 9.93 1.10 0.21
C ILE A 105 9.98 1.18 -1.32
N LYS A 106 10.40 2.33 -1.86
CA LYS A 106 10.55 2.56 -3.29
C LYS A 106 11.42 1.50 -3.99
N LYS A 107 12.43 0.96 -3.29
CA LYS A 107 13.29 -0.11 -3.83
C LYS A 107 12.49 -1.37 -4.16
N LEU A 108 11.51 -1.72 -3.33
CA LEU A 108 10.61 -2.85 -3.58
C LEU A 108 9.59 -2.52 -4.67
N VAL A 109 8.97 -1.33 -4.63
CA VAL A 109 7.99 -0.91 -5.64
C VAL A 109 8.60 -0.92 -7.05
N LYS A 110 9.86 -0.50 -7.20
CA LYS A 110 10.58 -0.53 -8.49
C LYS A 110 10.72 -1.92 -9.11
N LEU A 111 10.59 -3.00 -8.34
CA LEU A 111 10.64 -4.37 -8.89
C LEU A 111 9.53 -4.59 -9.92
N GLY A 112 8.38 -3.93 -9.75
CA GLY A 112 7.26 -3.99 -10.69
C GLY A 112 7.54 -3.36 -12.05
N ILE A 113 8.66 -2.64 -12.23
CA ILE A 113 9.06 -2.09 -13.53
C ILE A 113 9.62 -3.20 -14.43
N VAL A 114 10.18 -4.25 -13.84
CA VAL A 114 10.81 -5.35 -14.58
C VAL A 114 9.72 -6.19 -15.25
N LYS A 115 9.86 -6.39 -16.57
CA LYS A 115 9.00 -7.21 -17.43
C LYS A 115 9.50 -8.64 -17.50
#